data_AF-A0A0B6XXL0-F1
#
_entry.id   AF-A0A0B6XXL0-F1
#
_cell.length_a   1.000
_cell.length_b   1.000
_cell.length_c   1.000
_cell.angle_alpha   90.00
_cell.angle_beta   90.00
_cell.angle_gamma   90.00
#
_symmetry.space_group_name_H-M   'P 1'
#
loop_
_entity.id
_entity.type
_entity.pdbx_description
1 polymer ?
#
loop_
_entity_poly.entity_id
_entity_poly.type
_entity_poly.pdbx_seq_one_letter_code
_entity_poly.pdbx_strand_id
1 'polypeptide(L)'
;KTMDGTSNLIKSRRLKVAVFPEGTRNHDGSMLPFKKGAFHLAVEGQVPIVPVVVSSYDNFYSRNERRFNEGKVIVQILPEIKTAG
;
A
#
# COMPACT_ATOMS: atom_id res chain seq x y z
N LYS A 1 -15.22 2.33 15.66
CA LYS A 1 -15.19 3.80 15.84
C LYS A 1 -14.29 4.54 14.84
N THR A 2 -13.03 4.16 14.57
CA THR A 2 -12.20 4.85 13.53
C THR A 2 -12.32 4.27 12.12
N MET A 3 -12.51 2.96 11.95
CA MET A 3 -12.66 2.34 10.63
C MET A 3 -14.01 2.66 9.96
N ASP A 4 -15.12 2.57 10.71
CA ASP A 4 -16.47 2.90 10.21
C ASP A 4 -16.61 4.35 9.72
N GLY A 5 -15.89 5.29 10.36
CA GLY A 5 -15.85 6.68 9.91
C GLY A 5 -15.09 6.83 8.58
N THR A 6 -14.02 6.05 8.42
CA THR A 6 -13.15 6.10 7.25
C THR A 6 -13.84 5.55 6.01
N SER A 7 -14.57 4.43 6.11
CA SER A 7 -15.33 3.84 4.98
C SER A 7 -16.38 4.82 4.45
N ASN A 8 -17.11 5.49 5.35
CA ASN A 8 -18.09 6.52 5.01
C ASN A 8 -17.46 7.75 4.36
N LEU A 9 -16.27 8.18 4.81
CA LEU A 9 -15.51 9.28 4.21
C LEU A 9 -15.04 8.96 2.80
N ILE A 10 -14.58 7.73 2.55
CA ILE A 10 -14.17 7.26 1.21
C ILE A 10 -15.34 7.39 0.23
N LYS A 11 -16.53 6.92 0.61
CA LYS A 11 -17.74 6.99 -0.24
C LYS A 11 -18.23 8.42 -0.43
N SER A 12 -18.49 9.14 0.66
CA SER A 12 -19.14 10.45 0.64
C SER A 12 -18.28 11.54 -0.02
N ARG A 13 -16.96 11.48 0.15
CA ARG A 13 -16.03 12.49 -0.39
C ARG A 13 -15.21 12.00 -1.57
N ARG A 14 -15.50 10.80 -2.09
CA ARG A 14 -14.76 10.15 -3.19
C ARG A 14 -13.24 10.15 -2.94
N LEU A 15 -12.84 9.83 -1.70
CA LEU A 15 -11.42 9.84 -1.33
C LEU A 15 -10.70 8.64 -1.94
N LYS A 16 -9.51 8.89 -2.47
CA LYS A 16 -8.58 7.85 -2.88
C LYS A 16 -7.59 7.63 -1.74
N VAL A 17 -7.43 6.39 -1.29
CA VAL A 17 -6.56 6.03 -0.17
C VAL A 17 -5.42 5.17 -0.68
N ALA A 18 -4.19 5.59 -0.39
CA ALA A 18 -2.99 4.77 -0.61
C ALA A 18 -2.58 4.13 0.71
N VAL A 19 -2.38 2.80 0.70
CA VAL A 19 -1.98 2.05 1.89
C VAL A 19 -0.80 1.15 1.55
N PHE A 20 0.22 1.16 2.40
CA PHE A 20 1.26 0.14 2.40
C PHE A 20 0.83 -0.98 3.34
N PRO A 21 0.42 -2.16 2.82
CA PRO A 21 -0.25 -3.19 3.62
C PRO A 21 0.67 -3.82 4.67
N GLU A 22 1.99 -3.74 4.51
CA GLU A 22 3.00 -4.18 5.49
C GLU A 22 3.01 -3.29 6.76
N GLY A 23 2.62 -2.02 6.61
CA GLY A 23 2.57 -1.04 7.69
C GLY A 23 3.92 -0.57 8.23
N THR A 24 5.02 -1.01 7.63
CA THR A 24 6.39 -0.51 7.85
C THR A 24 7.23 -0.76 6.59
N ARG A 25 8.40 -0.13 6.48
CA ARG A 25 9.37 -0.42 5.41
C ARG A 25 10.09 -1.73 5.71
N ASN A 26 10.22 -2.59 4.71
CA ASN A 26 11.13 -3.74 4.77
C ASN A 26 12.55 -3.32 4.35
N HIS A 27 13.56 -3.91 4.99
CA HIS A 27 14.98 -3.73 4.69
C HIS A 27 15.69 -5.05 4.35
N ASP A 28 14.96 -6.17 4.40
CA ASP A 28 15.51 -7.53 4.25
C ASP A 28 15.17 -8.13 2.86
N GLY A 29 14.94 -7.28 1.85
CA GLY A 29 14.78 -7.66 0.43
C GLY A 29 13.54 -8.48 0.04
N SER A 30 12.65 -8.79 0.99
CA SER A 30 11.41 -9.56 0.78
C SER A 30 10.15 -8.69 0.96
N MET A 31 8.94 -9.24 0.82
CA MET A 31 7.74 -8.56 1.31
C MET A 31 7.42 -9.04 2.73
N LEU A 32 7.08 -8.11 3.62
CA LEU A 32 6.53 -8.47 4.92
C LEU A 32 5.07 -8.97 4.76
N PRO A 33 4.55 -9.72 5.75
CA PRO A 33 3.15 -10.11 5.76
C PRO A 33 2.21 -8.90 5.72
N PHE A 34 1.15 -9.01 4.93
CA PHE A 34 0.16 -7.94 4.80
C PHE A 34 -0.78 -7.90 6.00
N LYS A 35 -0.99 -6.70 6.54
CA LYS A 35 -2.00 -6.43 7.57
C LYS A 35 -3.39 -6.37 6.95
N LYS A 36 -4.37 -6.97 7.63
CA LYS A 36 -5.74 -7.14 7.12
C LYS A 36 -6.57 -5.85 7.04
N GLY A 37 -6.18 -4.79 7.77
CA GLY A 37 -7.04 -3.60 7.99
C GLY A 37 -7.40 -2.85 6.70
N ALA A 38 -6.45 -2.70 5.78
CA ALA A 38 -6.69 -2.04 4.49
C ALA A 38 -7.71 -2.79 3.64
N PHE A 39 -7.63 -4.12 3.64
CA PHE A 39 -8.52 -5.00 2.89
C PHE A 39 -9.93 -5.00 3.49
N HIS A 40 -10.06 -5.01 4.83
CA HIS A 40 -11.36 -4.87 5.49
C HIS A 40 -12.02 -3.54 5.14
N LEU A 41 -11.27 -2.44 5.16
CA LEU A 41 -11.77 -1.12 4.78
C LEU A 41 -12.26 -1.08 3.33
N ALA A 42 -11.55 -1.73 2.41
CA ALA A 42 -11.93 -1.77 1.01
C ALA A 42 -13.20 -2.60 0.77
N VAL A 43 -13.35 -3.74 1.46
CA VAL A 43 -14.56 -4.57 1.43
C VAL A 43 -15.75 -3.85 2.06
N GLU A 44 -15.62 -3.28 3.26
CA GLU A 44 -16.67 -2.49 3.91
C GLU A 44 -17.06 -1.26 3.05
N GLY A 45 -16.04 -0.63 2.47
CA GLY A 45 -16.17 0.47 1.53
C GLY A 45 -16.75 0.08 0.17
N GLN A 46 -16.82 -1.21 -0.18
CA GLN A 46 -17.18 -1.69 -1.52
C GLN A 46 -16.43 -0.93 -2.62
N VAL A 47 -15.14 -0.68 -2.38
CA VAL A 47 -14.25 0.03 -3.31
C VAL A 47 -13.17 -0.91 -3.83
N PRO A 48 -12.87 -0.89 -5.14
CA PRO A 48 -11.84 -1.77 -5.70
C PRO A 48 -10.46 -1.41 -5.15
N ILE A 49 -9.58 -2.41 -5.09
CA ILE A 49 -8.17 -2.23 -4.76
C ILE A 49 -7.38 -2.22 -6.07
N VAL A 50 -6.51 -1.22 -6.25
CA VAL A 50 -5.55 -1.20 -7.37
C VAL A 50 -4.16 -1.51 -6.80
N PRO A 51 -3.59 -2.70 -7.06
CA PRO A 51 -2.27 -3.02 -6.56
C PRO A 51 -1.19 -2.22 -7.30
N VAL A 52 -0.30 -1.60 -6.53
CA VAL A 52 0.89 -0.92 -7.04
C VAL A 52 2.11 -1.64 -6.49
N VAL A 53 2.88 -2.26 -7.38
CA VAL A 53 4.10 -3.00 -7.04
C VAL A 53 5.29 -2.10 -7.29
N VAL A 54 6.18 -2.01 -6.32
CA VAL A 54 7.40 -1.20 -6.42
C VAL A 54 8.61 -2.08 -6.16
N SER A 55 9.60 -2.01 -7.04
CA SER A 55 10.85 -2.76 -6.90
C SER A 55 11.65 -2.31 -5.67
N SER A 56 12.54 -3.17 -5.18
CA SER A 56 13.48 -2.81 -4.09
C SER A 56 14.32 -1.57 -4.43
N TYR A 57 14.67 -0.82 -3.38
CA TYR A 57 15.56 0.35 -3.42
C TYR A 57 16.96 0.05 -2.87
N ASP A 58 17.24 -1.20 -2.48
CA ASP A 58 18.43 -1.57 -1.69
C ASP A 58 19.75 -1.26 -2.43
N ASN A 59 19.72 -1.17 -3.76
CA ASN A 59 20.86 -0.81 -4.59
C ASN A 59 21.32 0.65 -4.41
N PHE A 60 20.40 1.59 -4.14
CA PHE A 60 20.74 3.01 -4.04
C PHE A 60 20.38 3.65 -2.70
N TYR A 61 19.56 2.99 -1.87
CA TYR A 61 19.23 3.44 -0.53
C TYR A 61 19.68 2.43 0.53
N SER A 62 20.47 2.89 1.51
CA SER A 62 20.84 2.13 2.69
C SER A 62 20.65 2.97 3.93
N ARG A 63 19.76 2.52 4.82
CA ARG A 63 19.53 3.17 6.12
C ARG A 63 20.75 3.03 7.04
N ASN A 64 21.38 1.86 7.04
CA ASN A 64 22.52 1.55 7.90
C ASN A 64 23.74 2.40 7.54
N GLU A 65 23.99 2.58 6.24
CA GLU A 65 25.08 3.42 5.73
C GLU A 65 24.70 4.91 5.63
N ARG A 66 23.45 5.26 5.94
CA ARG A 66 22.88 6.61 5.78
C ARG A 66 23.10 7.17 4.36
N ARG A 67 23.01 6.28 3.37
CA ARG A 67 23.31 6.56 1.97
C ARG A 67 22.02 6.61 1.15
N PHE A 68 21.91 7.64 0.32
CA PHE A 68 20.84 7.80 -0.65
C PHE A 68 21.45 8.33 -1.95
N ASN A 69 21.68 7.42 -2.90
CA ASN A 69 22.28 7.69 -4.19
C ASN A 69 21.20 7.78 -5.28
N GLU A 70 21.61 8.21 -6.47
CA GLU A 70 20.80 8.04 -7.66
C GLU A 70 20.54 6.55 -7.93
N GLY A 71 19.33 6.24 -8.36
CA GLY A 71 18.97 4.91 -8.80
C GLY A 71 17.64 4.89 -9.51
N LYS A 72 17.26 3.69 -9.96
CA LYS A 72 16.04 3.46 -10.75
C LYS A 72 15.09 2.56 -9.99
N VAL A 73 13.81 2.88 -10.09
CA VAL A 73 12.71 2.14 -9.49
C VAL A 73 11.76 1.72 -10.58
N ILE A 74 11.35 0.46 -10.57
CA ILE A 74 10.29 -0.04 -11.43
C ILE A 74 9.00 0.01 -10.62
N VAL A 75 7.99 0.69 -11.17
CA VAL A 75 6.64 0.74 -10.61
C VAL A 75 5.71 0.07 -11.60
N GLN A 76 4.97 -0.93 -11.13
CA GLN A 76 3.97 -1.63 -11.93
C GLN A 76 2.59 -1.47 -11.29
N ILE A 77 1.65 -0.96 -12.07
CA ILE A 77 0.24 -0.88 -11.66
C ILE A 77 -0.45 -2.11 -12.23
N LEU A 78 -1.06 -2.90 -11.35
CA LEU A 78 -1.76 -4.13 -11.73
C LEU A 78 -3.26 -3.85 -11.94
N PRO A 79 -3.97 -4.77 -12.62
CA PRO A 79 -5.42 -4.68 -12.76
C PRO A 79 -6.13 -4.56 -11.41
N GLU A 80 -7.27 -3.88 -11.42
CA GLU A 80 -8.10 -3.74 -10.23
C GLU A 80 -8.57 -5.10 -9.70
N ILE A 81 -8.61 -5.21 -8.38
CA ILE A 81 -9.20 -6.34 -7.67
C ILE A 81 -10.52 -5.85 -7.09
N LYS A 82 -11.62 -6.43 -7.58
CA LYS A 82 -12.96 -6.17 -7.05
C LYS A 82 -13.06 -6.71 -5.63
N THR A 83 -13.67 -5.93 -4.75
CA THR A 83 -13.82 -6.23 -3.31
C THR A 83 -15.25 -6.63 -2.95
N ALA A 84 -15.99 -7.17 -3.92
CA ALA A 84 -17.33 -7.70 -3.68
C ALA A 84 -17.25 -8.86 -2.68
N GLY A 85 -17.97 -8.73 -1.58
CA GLY A 85 -18.09 -9.68 -0.48
C GLY A 85 -19.45 -9.54 0.18
#